data_AF-A0A7U6KN36-F1
#
_entry.id   AF-A0A7U6KN36-F1
#
_cell.length_a   1.000
_cell.length_b   1.000
_cell.length_c   1.000
_cell.angle_alpha   90.00
_cell.angle_beta   90.00
_cell.angle_gamma   90.00
#
_symmetry.space_group_name_H-M   'P 1'
#
loop_
_entity.id
_entity.type
_entity.pdbx_description
1 polymer ?
#
loop_
_entity_poly.entity_id
_entity_poly.type
_entity_poly.pdbx_seq_one_letter_code
_entity_poly.pdbx_strand_id
1 'polypeptide(L)'
;MTISQNPSFDTFQGLFNEAEFVYRHLGSNETKQADLLSAVGYKDMQSFINDTVPEPVRLHKELDLPVAMSEHAALAKLRTMADDITVNKSYIGQGYSPVRMPAVIQRNVLENPGWYTAYTPYQAEIAQGRLEALLNFQQVCIDLTGLELAGASLLDEATAAAEAMAMSKRVSKSKSTQYFVDERVYPQTLDVINTRAKYFGWDVVVGDFETAKSGDYFGALFQYVGVEGDVKDLTDVIAAVKKTRLTSVSSVIS
;
A
#
# COMPACT_ATOMS: atom_id res chain seq x y z
N MET A 1 24.14 -11.34 -21.61
CA MET A 1 23.20 -12.09 -22.47
C MET A 1 22.45 -11.09 -23.33
N THR A 2 22.78 -11.01 -24.62
CA THR A 2 21.97 -10.30 -25.60
C THR A 2 20.81 -11.21 -25.92
N ILE A 3 19.61 -10.90 -25.43
CA ILE A 3 18.41 -11.68 -25.75
C ILE A 3 18.04 -11.30 -27.18
N SER A 4 18.43 -12.14 -28.14
CA SER A 4 18.18 -11.88 -29.55
C SER A 4 16.68 -11.85 -29.82
N GLN A 5 16.16 -10.79 -30.47
CA GLN A 5 14.75 -10.65 -30.85
C GLN A 5 14.28 -11.64 -31.91
N ASN A 6 15.20 -12.34 -32.55
CA ASN A 6 14.89 -13.50 -33.36
C ASN A 6 15.04 -14.75 -32.48
N PRO A 7 13.94 -15.35 -31.98
CA PRO A 7 14.03 -16.66 -31.36
C PRO A 7 14.68 -17.61 -32.37
N SER A 8 15.86 -18.14 -32.01
CA SER A 8 16.49 -19.21 -32.76
C SER A 8 15.68 -20.49 -32.50
N PHE A 9 14.93 -20.90 -33.51
CA PHE A 9 14.16 -22.14 -33.52
C PHE A 9 15.03 -23.34 -33.95
N ASP A 10 16.34 -23.22 -33.79
CA ASP A 10 17.33 -24.19 -34.30
C ASP A 10 17.39 -25.47 -33.46
N THR A 11 16.65 -25.52 -32.35
CA THR A 11 16.51 -26.69 -31.49
C THR A 11 15.04 -27.01 -31.24
N PHE A 12 14.72 -28.29 -31.01
CA PHE A 12 13.37 -28.71 -30.63
C PHE A 12 12.86 -27.96 -29.39
N GLN A 13 13.74 -27.68 -28.42
CA GLN A 13 13.41 -26.89 -27.24
C GLN A 13 13.11 -25.41 -27.58
N GLY A 14 13.82 -24.86 -28.58
CA GLY A 14 13.60 -23.49 -29.06
C GLY A 14 12.21 -23.28 -29.65
N LEU A 15 11.58 -24.33 -30.21
CA LEU A 15 10.21 -24.27 -30.75
C LEU A 15 9.15 -23.88 -29.70
N PHE A 16 9.40 -24.12 -28.42
CA PHE A 16 8.47 -23.76 -27.34
C PHE A 16 8.49 -22.27 -26.99
N ASN A 17 9.56 -21.55 -27.36
CA ASN A 17 9.69 -20.10 -27.18
C ASN A 17 9.35 -19.59 -25.76
N GLU A 18 9.79 -20.31 -24.72
CA GLU A 18 9.40 -20.04 -23.33
C GLU A 18 9.79 -18.63 -22.81
N ALA A 19 10.73 -17.95 -23.46
CA ALA A 19 11.17 -16.60 -23.12
C ALA A 19 10.42 -15.50 -23.90
N GLU A 20 9.35 -15.83 -24.64
CA GLU A 20 8.67 -14.89 -25.55
C GLU A 20 8.23 -13.57 -24.91
N PHE A 21 7.88 -13.61 -23.62
CA PHE A 21 7.38 -12.44 -22.89
C PHE A 21 8.43 -11.32 -22.80
N VAL A 22 9.72 -11.66 -22.79
CA VAL A 22 10.81 -10.68 -22.74
C VAL A 22 10.72 -9.70 -23.93
N TYR A 23 10.32 -10.19 -25.10
CA TYR A 23 10.19 -9.35 -26.30
C TYR A 23 8.95 -8.46 -26.30
N ARG A 24 7.92 -8.81 -25.52
CA ARG A 24 6.77 -7.94 -25.26
C ARG A 24 7.09 -6.87 -24.23
N HIS A 25 7.93 -7.21 -23.26
CA HIS A 25 8.32 -6.31 -22.18
C HIS A 25 9.39 -5.29 -22.60
N LEU A 26 10.40 -5.71 -23.36
CA LEU A 26 11.46 -4.83 -23.83
C LEU A 26 11.01 -4.01 -25.05
N GLY A 27 10.96 -2.68 -24.89
CA GLY A 27 10.58 -1.76 -25.97
C GLY A 27 11.68 -1.50 -27.02
N SER A 28 12.90 -2.01 -26.83
CA SER A 28 14.02 -1.86 -27.77
C SER A 28 14.45 -3.20 -28.36
N ASN A 29 14.59 -3.22 -29.68
CA ASN A 29 15.14 -4.35 -30.42
C ASN A 29 16.66 -4.28 -30.54
N GLU A 30 17.28 -5.35 -31.03
CA GLU A 30 18.74 -5.43 -31.18
C GLU A 30 19.32 -4.27 -31.98
N THR A 31 18.68 -3.89 -33.09
CA THR A 31 19.11 -2.75 -33.91
C THR A 31 19.11 -1.46 -33.10
N LYS A 32 18.00 -1.16 -32.42
CA LYS A 32 17.88 0.04 -31.58
C LYS A 32 18.83 0.01 -30.40
N GLN A 33 19.09 -1.17 -29.82
CA GLN A 33 20.08 -1.33 -28.75
C GLN A 33 21.49 -1.03 -29.27
N ALA A 34 21.86 -1.51 -30.45
CA ALA A 34 23.14 -1.21 -31.08
C ALA A 34 23.29 0.29 -31.39
N ASP A 35 22.25 0.94 -31.92
CA ASP A 35 22.24 2.38 -32.19
C ASP A 35 22.44 3.19 -30.90
N LEU A 36 21.72 2.82 -29.82
CA LEU A 36 21.84 3.47 -28.51
C LEU A 36 23.23 3.26 -27.90
N LEU A 37 23.77 2.05 -27.95
CA LEU A 37 25.13 1.75 -27.47
C LEU A 37 26.17 2.56 -28.23
N SER A 38 26.07 2.63 -29.56
CA SER A 38 26.96 3.45 -30.38
C SER A 38 26.86 4.93 -30.03
N ALA A 39 25.66 5.44 -29.75
CA ALA A 39 25.45 6.84 -29.37
C ALA A 39 26.13 7.19 -28.03
N VAL A 40 26.27 6.22 -27.13
CA VAL A 40 27.00 6.38 -25.85
C VAL A 40 28.44 5.87 -25.90
N GLY A 41 28.97 5.52 -27.09
CA GLY A 41 30.37 5.15 -27.30
C GLY A 41 30.74 3.69 -27.02
N TYR A 42 29.75 2.81 -26.86
CA TYR A 42 29.95 1.39 -26.56
C TYR A 42 29.66 0.49 -27.76
N LYS A 43 30.43 -0.61 -27.89
CA LYS A 43 30.26 -1.59 -28.97
C LYS A 43 29.24 -2.67 -28.65
N ASP A 44 29.06 -2.98 -27.37
CA ASP A 44 28.18 -4.02 -26.88
C ASP A 44 27.72 -3.73 -25.45
N MET A 45 26.64 -4.39 -25.05
CA MET A 45 26.04 -4.26 -23.72
C MET A 45 27.00 -4.73 -22.60
N GLN A 46 27.83 -5.74 -22.88
CA GLN A 46 28.74 -6.29 -21.87
C GLN A 46 29.76 -5.24 -21.43
N SER A 47 30.37 -4.54 -22.41
CA SER A 47 31.33 -3.46 -22.19
C SER A 47 30.68 -2.30 -21.44
N PHE A 48 29.45 -1.91 -21.83
CA PHE A 48 28.69 -0.87 -21.14
C PHE A 48 28.43 -1.21 -19.67
N ILE A 49 27.99 -2.44 -19.38
CA ILE A 49 27.72 -2.89 -18.01
C ILE A 49 29.01 -2.99 -17.18
N ASN A 50 30.12 -3.46 -17.77
CA ASN A 50 31.42 -3.55 -17.09
C ASN A 50 31.91 -2.18 -16.58
N ASP A 51 31.69 -1.12 -17.36
CA ASP A 51 32.09 0.23 -16.97
C ASP A 51 31.06 0.91 -16.04
N THR A 52 29.80 0.50 -16.10
CA THR A 52 28.70 1.11 -15.32
C THR A 52 28.58 0.52 -13.92
N VAL A 53 28.72 -0.80 -13.78
CA VAL A 53 28.53 -1.51 -12.51
C VAL A 53 29.91 -1.82 -11.89
N PRO A 54 30.25 -1.24 -10.73
CA PRO A 54 31.54 -1.49 -10.09
C PRO A 54 31.74 -2.97 -9.78
N GLU A 55 32.91 -3.49 -10.14
CA GLU A 55 33.25 -4.91 -9.97
C GLU A 55 33.05 -5.45 -8.54
N PRO A 56 33.37 -4.72 -7.44
CA PRO A 56 33.21 -5.25 -6.08
C PRO A 56 31.76 -5.60 -5.68
N VAL A 57 30.77 -5.02 -6.35
CA VAL A 57 29.34 -5.28 -6.08
C VAL A 57 28.67 -6.12 -7.18
N ARG A 58 29.44 -6.60 -8.16
CA ARG A 58 28.92 -7.33 -9.30
C ARG A 58 28.61 -8.78 -8.92
N LEU A 59 27.45 -9.26 -9.37
CA LEU A 59 27.10 -10.67 -9.27
C LEU A 59 27.78 -11.47 -10.40
N HIS A 60 28.68 -12.38 -10.05
CA HIS A 60 29.43 -13.23 -11.00
C HIS A 60 28.77 -14.58 -11.30
N LYS A 61 27.46 -14.66 -11.15
CA LYS A 61 26.66 -15.84 -11.45
C LYS A 61 25.30 -15.43 -11.99
N GLU A 62 24.68 -16.35 -12.70
CA GLU A 62 23.27 -16.19 -13.07
C GLU A 62 22.40 -16.26 -11.81
N LEU A 63 21.21 -15.67 -11.92
CA LEU A 63 20.20 -15.80 -10.87
C LEU A 63 19.72 -17.25 -10.86
N ASP A 64 19.65 -17.83 -9.66
CA ASP A 64 19.08 -19.16 -9.44
C ASP A 64 17.55 -19.07 -9.47
N LEU A 65 17.00 -19.02 -10.68
CA LEU A 65 15.57 -18.88 -10.95
C LEU A 65 15.09 -20.03 -11.85
N PRO A 66 13.80 -20.41 -11.76
CA PRO A 66 13.19 -21.31 -12.73
C PRO A 66 13.35 -20.78 -14.15
N VAL A 67 13.37 -21.68 -15.13
CA VAL A 67 13.32 -21.31 -16.54
C VAL A 67 12.09 -20.44 -16.80
N ALA A 68 12.23 -19.47 -17.71
CA ALA A 68 11.14 -18.63 -18.16
C ALA A 68 9.94 -19.49 -18.61
N MET A 69 8.75 -18.91 -18.53
CA MET A 69 7.51 -19.53 -19.01
C MET A 69 6.83 -18.55 -19.97
N SER A 70 6.19 -19.08 -21.02
CA SER A 70 5.26 -18.28 -21.83
C SER A 70 4.16 -17.65 -20.96
N GLU A 71 3.56 -16.56 -21.45
CA GLU A 71 2.47 -15.88 -20.74
C GLU A 71 1.31 -16.85 -20.43
N HIS A 72 0.95 -17.69 -21.41
CA HIS A 72 -0.10 -18.69 -21.24
C HIS A 72 0.24 -19.72 -20.15
N ALA A 73 1.46 -20.27 -20.16
CA ALA A 73 1.88 -21.26 -19.18
C ALA A 73 1.98 -20.66 -17.77
N ALA A 74 2.45 -19.42 -17.64
CA ALA A 74 2.48 -18.70 -16.37
C ALA A 74 1.08 -18.47 -15.80
N LEU A 75 0.11 -18.03 -16.63
CA LEU A 75 -1.28 -17.86 -16.21
C LEU A 75 -1.93 -19.18 -15.80
N ALA A 76 -1.69 -20.27 -16.55
CA ALA A 76 -2.20 -21.60 -16.20
C ALA A 76 -1.66 -22.08 -14.84
N LYS A 77 -0.36 -21.89 -14.60
CA LYS A 77 0.28 -22.23 -13.32
C LYS A 77 -0.24 -21.38 -12.16
N LEU A 78 -0.45 -20.07 -12.37
CA LEU A 78 -1.06 -19.22 -11.35
C LEU A 78 -2.51 -19.61 -11.08
N ARG A 79 -3.24 -20.07 -12.10
CA ARG A 79 -4.61 -20.57 -11.93
C ARG A 79 -4.65 -21.81 -11.04
N THR A 80 -3.75 -22.78 -11.22
CA THR A 80 -3.72 -23.96 -10.35
C THR A 80 -3.47 -23.60 -8.88
N MET A 81 -2.57 -22.63 -8.62
CA MET A 81 -2.36 -22.12 -7.26
C MET A 81 -3.60 -21.41 -6.70
N ALA A 82 -4.30 -20.66 -7.54
CA ALA A 82 -5.53 -19.97 -7.15
C ALA A 82 -6.70 -20.95 -6.90
N ASP A 83 -6.74 -22.08 -7.61
CA ASP A 83 -7.74 -23.15 -7.41
C ASP A 83 -7.60 -23.83 -6.04
N ASP A 84 -6.42 -23.82 -5.44
CA ASP A 84 -6.17 -24.33 -4.09
C ASP A 84 -6.72 -23.39 -2.98
N ILE A 85 -7.10 -22.15 -3.32
CA ILE A 85 -7.65 -21.18 -2.36
C ILE A 85 -9.13 -21.45 -2.12
N THR A 86 -9.50 -21.73 -0.87
CA THR A 86 -10.90 -21.85 -0.47
C THR A 86 -11.51 -20.48 -0.18
N VAL A 87 -12.42 -20.02 -1.04
CA VAL A 87 -13.17 -18.77 -0.85
C VAL A 87 -14.39 -19.02 0.04
N ASN A 88 -14.28 -18.66 1.32
CA ASN A 88 -15.37 -18.79 2.29
C ASN A 88 -16.25 -17.53 2.36
N LYS A 89 -17.48 -17.70 2.86
CA LYS A 89 -18.26 -16.57 3.38
C LYS A 89 -17.70 -16.18 4.74
N SER A 90 -16.80 -15.20 4.74
CA SER A 90 -16.11 -14.74 5.95
C SER A 90 -16.93 -13.68 6.67
N TYR A 91 -17.31 -13.96 7.92
CA TYR A 91 -17.93 -13.02 8.86
C TYR A 91 -17.00 -12.72 10.05
N ILE A 92 -15.69 -12.78 9.81
CA ILE A 92 -14.65 -12.52 10.82
C ILE A 92 -14.67 -11.05 11.25
N GLY A 93 -14.98 -10.13 10.32
CA GLY A 93 -14.95 -8.70 10.58
C GLY A 93 -13.53 -8.19 10.74
N GLN A 94 -13.24 -7.55 11.88
CA GLN A 94 -11.92 -7.01 12.21
C GLN A 94 -11.35 -6.05 11.14
N GLY A 95 -12.19 -5.15 10.62
CA GLY A 95 -11.78 -4.16 9.61
C GLY A 95 -11.87 -4.64 8.16
N TYR A 96 -12.20 -5.91 7.91
CA TYR A 96 -12.37 -6.44 6.56
C TYR A 96 -13.76 -7.06 6.37
N SER A 97 -14.57 -6.40 5.54
CA SER A 97 -15.94 -6.80 5.24
C SER A 97 -16.13 -7.02 3.74
N PRO A 98 -16.77 -8.12 3.31
CA PRO A 98 -16.99 -8.37 1.89
C PRO A 98 -17.94 -7.33 1.29
N VAL A 99 -17.55 -6.77 0.14
CA VAL A 99 -18.35 -5.79 -0.61
C VAL A 99 -18.69 -6.32 -2.00
N ARG A 100 -19.76 -5.79 -2.59
CA ARG A 100 -20.10 -6.03 -4.00
C ARG A 100 -19.53 -4.91 -4.84
N MET A 101 -18.36 -5.12 -5.45
CA MET A 101 -17.79 -4.16 -6.39
C MET A 101 -18.68 -4.03 -7.63
N PRO A 102 -19.17 -2.83 -7.99
CA PRO A 102 -19.95 -2.63 -9.20
C PRO A 102 -19.14 -3.03 -10.44
N ALA A 103 -19.71 -3.87 -11.31
CA ALA A 103 -19.02 -4.40 -12.49
C ALA A 103 -18.51 -3.30 -13.44
N VAL A 104 -19.21 -2.15 -13.50
CA VAL A 104 -18.78 -1.00 -14.29
C VAL A 104 -17.47 -0.38 -13.76
N ILE A 105 -17.25 -0.38 -12.44
CA ILE A 105 -16.01 0.11 -11.82
C ILE A 105 -14.89 -0.91 -12.04
N GLN A 106 -15.18 -2.20 -11.81
CA GLN A 106 -14.21 -3.27 -12.06
C GLN A 106 -13.67 -3.18 -13.50
N ARG A 107 -14.57 -3.15 -14.48
CA ARG A 107 -14.19 -3.20 -15.89
C ARG A 107 -13.51 -1.93 -16.40
N ASN A 108 -14.00 -0.76 -16.00
CA ASN A 108 -13.57 0.51 -16.61
C ASN A 108 -12.53 1.28 -15.79
N VAL A 109 -12.26 0.86 -14.55
CA VAL A 109 -11.23 1.47 -13.68
C VAL A 109 -10.17 0.43 -13.31
N LEU A 110 -10.53 -0.63 -12.57
CA LEU A 110 -9.55 -1.59 -12.05
C LEU A 110 -8.85 -2.40 -13.14
N GLU A 111 -9.59 -2.83 -14.16
CA GLU A 111 -9.08 -3.61 -15.30
C GLU A 111 -8.68 -2.74 -16.50
N ASN A 112 -8.61 -1.41 -16.32
CA ASN A 112 -8.31 -0.47 -17.41
C ASN A 112 -6.94 0.20 -17.21
N PRO A 113 -5.95 -0.07 -18.10
CA PRO A 113 -4.62 0.52 -17.97
C PRO A 113 -4.63 2.06 -17.99
N GLY A 114 -5.62 2.70 -18.64
CA GLY A 114 -5.76 4.15 -18.62
C GLY A 114 -5.89 4.76 -17.22
N TRP A 115 -6.30 3.95 -16.22
CA TRP A 115 -6.40 4.36 -14.81
C TRP A 115 -5.21 3.93 -13.95
N TYR A 116 -4.61 2.76 -14.19
CA TYR A 116 -3.60 2.20 -13.29
C TYR A 116 -2.13 2.35 -13.77
N THR A 117 -1.87 2.77 -15.01
CA THR A 117 -0.48 2.90 -15.50
C THR A 117 0.15 4.26 -15.24
N ALA A 118 -0.66 5.30 -15.01
CA ALA A 118 -0.15 6.62 -14.65
C ALA A 118 0.33 6.64 -13.19
N TYR A 119 1.35 7.45 -12.90
CA TYR A 119 1.87 7.63 -11.55
C TYR A 119 1.29 8.89 -10.87
N THR A 120 1.87 9.27 -9.73
CA THR A 120 1.52 10.47 -8.95
C THR A 120 1.28 11.68 -9.86
N PRO A 121 0.19 12.45 -9.64
CA PRO A 121 -0.18 13.60 -10.46
C PRO A 121 0.72 14.82 -10.26
N TYR A 122 2.02 14.69 -10.52
CA TYR A 122 2.97 15.81 -10.44
C TYR A 122 2.68 16.90 -11.49
N GLN A 123 2.18 16.49 -12.66
CA GLN A 123 1.73 17.40 -13.73
C GLN A 123 0.21 17.46 -13.72
N ALA A 124 -0.35 18.46 -13.05
CA ALA A 124 -1.78 18.54 -12.78
C ALA A 124 -2.63 18.67 -14.06
N GLU A 125 -2.14 19.39 -15.06
CA GLU A 125 -2.86 19.72 -16.30
C GLU A 125 -3.22 18.48 -17.12
N ILE A 126 -2.39 17.43 -17.04
CA ILE A 126 -2.60 16.14 -17.72
C ILE A 126 -3.10 15.05 -16.75
N ALA A 127 -3.57 15.46 -15.57
CA ALA A 127 -3.98 14.56 -14.50
C ALA A 127 -5.37 14.86 -13.91
N GLN A 128 -6.10 15.82 -14.49
CA GLN A 128 -7.36 16.32 -13.92
C GLN A 128 -8.37 15.21 -13.63
N GLY A 129 -8.51 14.19 -14.50
CA GLY A 129 -9.47 13.10 -14.26
C GLY A 129 -9.24 12.33 -12.96
N ARG A 130 -7.99 11.99 -12.61
CA ARG A 130 -7.70 11.29 -11.33
C ARG A 130 -7.67 12.25 -10.14
N LEU A 131 -7.28 13.50 -10.34
CA LEU A 131 -7.34 14.53 -9.29
C LEU A 131 -8.78 14.82 -8.87
N GLU A 132 -9.71 14.88 -9.83
CA GLU A 132 -11.14 15.02 -9.54
C GLU A 132 -11.68 13.81 -8.78
N ALA A 133 -11.31 12.59 -9.18
CA ALA A 133 -11.69 11.38 -8.44
C ALA A 133 -11.16 11.37 -6.99
N LEU A 134 -9.93 11.86 -6.76
CA LEU A 134 -9.37 12.01 -5.42
C LEU A 134 -10.08 13.11 -4.61
N LEU A 135 -10.48 14.21 -5.25
CA LEU A 135 -11.28 15.25 -4.61
C LEU A 135 -12.65 14.71 -4.18
N ASN A 136 -13.28 13.88 -5.01
CA ASN A 136 -14.52 13.18 -4.66
C ASN A 136 -14.32 12.24 -3.47
N PHE A 137 -13.20 11.50 -3.42
CA PHE A 137 -12.85 10.67 -2.26
C PHE A 137 -12.72 11.51 -0.98
N GLN A 138 -12.02 12.65 -1.05
CA GLN A 138 -11.89 13.57 0.08
C GLN A 138 -13.26 14.09 0.53
N GLN A 139 -14.13 14.48 -0.40
CA GLN A 139 -15.46 14.97 -0.08
C GLN A 139 -16.33 13.90 0.58
N VAL A 140 -16.31 12.66 0.09
CA VAL A 140 -17.03 11.54 0.72
C VAL A 140 -16.53 11.33 2.16
N CYS A 141 -15.23 11.38 2.39
CA CYS A 141 -14.67 11.28 3.75
C CYS A 141 -15.12 12.44 4.65
N ILE A 142 -15.13 13.67 4.14
CA ILE A 142 -15.62 14.87 4.86
C ILE A 142 -17.10 14.69 5.23
N ASP A 143 -17.94 14.32 4.27
CA ASP A 143 -19.39 14.18 4.47
C ASP A 143 -19.71 13.06 5.48
N LEU A 144 -18.99 11.94 5.44
CA LEU A 144 -19.22 10.80 6.33
C LEU A 144 -18.66 11.01 7.75
N THR A 145 -17.53 11.70 7.87
CA THR A 145 -16.89 11.92 9.19
C THR A 145 -17.34 13.21 9.87
N GLY A 146 -17.90 14.17 9.12
CA GLY A 146 -18.22 15.50 9.61
C GLY A 146 -16.99 16.35 9.95
N LEU A 147 -15.78 15.95 9.52
CA LEU A 147 -14.54 16.71 9.72
C LEU A 147 -14.32 17.72 8.58
N GLU A 148 -13.54 18.76 8.85
CA GLU A 148 -13.33 19.87 7.91
C GLU A 148 -12.40 19.53 6.74
N LEU A 149 -11.56 18.50 6.87
CA LEU A 149 -10.55 18.14 5.88
C LEU A 149 -10.29 16.64 5.86
N ALA A 150 -10.04 16.09 4.66
CA ALA A 150 -9.58 14.73 4.46
C ALA A 150 -8.35 14.69 3.52
N GLY A 151 -7.47 13.72 3.76
CA GLY A 151 -6.36 13.41 2.85
C GLY A 151 -6.82 12.56 1.65
N ALA A 152 -5.92 12.40 0.67
CA ALA A 152 -6.16 11.59 -0.53
C ALA A 152 -5.73 10.12 -0.33
N SER A 153 -6.16 9.49 0.76
CA SER A 153 -5.82 8.14 1.27
C SER A 153 -4.52 8.01 2.09
N LEU A 154 -4.46 6.90 2.84
CA LEU A 154 -3.27 6.33 3.51
C LEU A 154 -3.23 4.83 3.16
N LEU A 155 -2.22 4.10 3.67
CA LEU A 155 -1.98 2.70 3.30
C LEU A 155 -3.08 1.75 3.79
N ASP A 156 -3.42 1.83 5.09
CA ASP A 156 -4.44 1.02 5.74
C ASP A 156 -4.94 1.72 7.02
N GLU A 157 -5.94 1.13 7.69
CA GLU A 157 -6.51 1.65 8.94
C GLU A 157 -5.46 1.75 10.07
N ALA A 158 -4.67 0.69 10.25
CA ALA A 158 -3.74 0.55 11.37
C ALA A 158 -2.62 1.60 11.31
N THR A 159 -2.08 1.82 10.11
CA THR A 159 -1.08 2.86 9.84
C THR A 159 -1.69 4.25 9.91
N ALA A 160 -2.93 4.46 9.45
CA ALA A 160 -3.64 5.72 9.61
C ALA A 160 -3.84 6.09 11.09
N ALA A 161 -4.19 5.11 11.95
CA ALA A 161 -4.30 5.32 13.39
C ALA A 161 -2.95 5.69 14.03
N ALA A 162 -1.85 5.05 13.58
CA ALA A 162 -0.52 5.42 14.04
C ALA A 162 -0.04 6.80 13.56
N GLU A 163 -0.38 7.20 12.33
CA GLU A 163 -0.15 8.57 11.85
C GLU A 163 -0.99 9.58 12.65
N ALA A 164 -2.21 9.22 13.03
CA ALA A 164 -3.03 10.05 13.90
C ALA A 164 -2.41 10.20 15.30
N MET A 165 -1.83 9.14 15.87
CA MET A 165 -1.02 9.22 17.10
C MET A 165 0.17 10.19 16.92
N ALA A 166 0.93 10.07 15.84
CA ALA A 166 2.07 10.96 15.58
C ALA A 166 1.65 12.43 15.38
N MET A 167 0.56 12.67 14.64
CA MET A 167 -0.04 13.98 14.48
C MET A 167 -0.48 14.54 15.84
N SER A 168 -1.15 13.71 16.65
CA SER A 168 -1.57 14.05 18.02
C SER A 168 -0.39 14.56 18.84
N LYS A 169 0.73 13.83 18.83
CA LYS A 169 1.93 14.24 19.57
C LYS A 169 2.49 15.56 19.05
N ARG A 170 2.50 15.78 17.74
CA ARG A 170 3.07 16.97 17.09
C ARG A 170 2.29 18.25 17.44
N VAL A 171 0.96 18.18 17.50
CA VAL A 171 0.12 19.35 17.83
C VAL A 171 -0.11 19.50 19.33
N SER A 172 0.16 18.46 20.12
CA SER A 172 -0.14 18.45 21.55
C SER A 172 0.74 19.40 22.37
N LYS A 173 0.09 20.07 23.31
CA LYS A 173 0.76 20.89 24.34
C LYS A 173 1.10 20.09 25.60
N SER A 174 0.66 18.84 25.71
CA SER A 174 1.00 17.97 26.85
C SER A 174 2.46 17.53 26.77
N LYS A 175 3.11 17.48 27.95
CA LYS A 175 4.45 16.91 28.10
C LYS A 175 4.43 15.38 28.22
N SER A 176 3.25 14.78 28.39
CA SER A 176 3.10 13.33 28.52
C SER A 176 3.66 12.58 27.31
N THR A 177 4.28 11.44 27.58
CA THR A 177 4.72 10.44 26.58
C THR A 177 3.67 9.35 26.38
N GLN A 178 2.52 9.43 27.06
CA GLN A 178 1.50 8.41 27.03
C GLN A 178 0.44 8.71 25.96
N TYR A 179 0.04 7.68 25.22
CA TYR A 179 -1.07 7.70 24.26
C TYR A 179 -2.13 6.69 24.69
N PHE A 180 -3.38 7.12 24.79
CA PHE A 180 -4.47 6.22 25.14
C PHE A 180 -5.01 5.50 23.91
N VAL A 181 -5.29 4.21 24.05
CA VAL A 181 -5.96 3.39 23.04
C VAL A 181 -7.13 2.65 23.69
N ASP A 182 -8.32 2.82 23.14
CA ASP A 182 -9.52 2.07 23.53
C ASP A 182 -9.29 0.56 23.37
N GLU A 183 -9.58 -0.23 24.40
CA GLU A 183 -9.41 -1.68 24.39
C GLU A 183 -10.24 -2.40 23.31
N ARG A 184 -11.24 -1.71 22.73
CA ARG A 184 -12.13 -2.24 21.70
C ARG A 184 -11.58 -2.10 20.27
N VAL A 185 -10.39 -1.52 20.06
CA VAL A 185 -9.75 -1.45 18.73
C VAL A 185 -9.41 -2.85 18.20
N TYR A 186 -9.21 -2.95 16.89
CA TYR A 186 -8.77 -4.22 16.30
C TYR A 186 -7.33 -4.58 16.70
N PRO A 187 -7.02 -5.88 16.90
CA PRO A 187 -5.70 -6.32 17.34
C PRO A 187 -4.54 -5.84 16.45
N GLN A 188 -4.73 -5.86 15.13
CA GLN A 188 -3.72 -5.39 14.17
C GLN A 188 -3.49 -3.88 14.25
N THR A 189 -4.53 -3.10 14.56
CA THR A 189 -4.44 -1.65 14.75
C THR A 189 -3.60 -1.34 15.99
N LEU A 190 -3.86 -2.06 17.09
CA LEU A 190 -3.06 -1.93 18.32
C LEU A 190 -1.59 -2.34 18.10
N ASP A 191 -1.32 -3.43 17.38
CA ASP A 191 0.04 -3.91 17.13
C ASP A 191 0.89 -2.91 16.33
N VAL A 192 0.31 -2.29 15.30
CA VAL A 192 0.98 -1.24 14.52
C VAL A 192 1.22 0.02 15.36
N ILE A 193 0.25 0.43 16.20
CA ILE A 193 0.41 1.57 17.11
C ILE A 193 1.56 1.31 18.10
N ASN A 194 1.58 0.14 18.75
CA ASN A 194 2.64 -0.26 19.67
C ASN A 194 4.00 -0.26 18.99
N THR A 195 4.08 -0.83 17.78
CA THR A 195 5.31 -0.87 16.99
C THR A 195 5.82 0.54 16.69
N ARG A 196 4.94 1.46 16.28
CA ARG A 196 5.32 2.85 15.98
C ARG A 196 5.71 3.61 17.25
N ALA A 197 4.92 3.50 18.31
CA ALA A 197 5.18 4.15 19.59
C ALA A 197 6.54 3.78 20.19
N LYS A 198 6.93 2.49 20.10
CA LYS A 198 8.22 1.98 20.57
C LYS A 198 9.41 2.77 20.01
N TYR A 199 9.40 3.11 18.72
CA TYR A 199 10.52 3.83 18.09
C TYR A 199 10.55 5.34 18.39
N PHE A 200 9.45 5.89 18.94
CA PHE A 200 9.39 7.26 19.41
C PHE A 200 9.54 7.39 20.94
N GLY A 201 9.64 6.28 21.67
CA GLY A 201 9.68 6.27 23.13
C GLY A 201 8.37 6.75 23.76
N TRP A 202 7.23 6.42 23.14
CA TRP A 202 5.90 6.70 23.69
C TRP A 202 5.33 5.45 24.35
N ASP A 203 4.58 5.67 25.42
CA ASP A 203 3.91 4.61 26.16
C ASP A 203 2.47 4.50 25.65
N VAL A 204 2.05 3.30 25.24
CA VAL A 204 0.66 3.05 24.83
C VAL A 204 -0.10 2.51 26.03
N VAL A 205 -1.15 3.20 26.44
CA VAL A 205 -2.02 2.81 27.55
C VAL A 205 -3.34 2.32 26.97
N VAL A 206 -3.56 1.01 27.05
CA VAL A 206 -4.81 0.37 26.61
C VAL A 206 -5.78 0.29 27.76
N GLY A 207 -7.05 0.63 27.55
CA GLY A 207 -8.08 0.45 28.57
C GLY A 207 -9.47 0.91 28.19
N ASP A 208 -10.33 1.00 29.20
CA ASP A 208 -11.72 1.42 29.07
C ASP A 208 -11.89 2.95 29.13
N PHE A 209 -13.15 3.42 29.08
CA PHE A 209 -13.45 4.84 29.11
C PHE A 209 -13.15 5.54 30.44
N GLU A 210 -13.16 4.81 31.56
CA GLU A 210 -12.79 5.39 32.86
C GLU A 210 -11.28 5.59 32.96
N THR A 211 -10.52 4.62 32.46
CA THR A 211 -9.06 4.74 32.26
C THR A 211 -8.75 5.96 31.41
N ALA A 212 -9.43 6.12 30.27
CA ALA A 212 -9.26 7.26 29.38
C ALA A 212 -9.47 8.63 30.06
N LYS A 213 -10.44 8.73 30.99
CA LYS A 213 -10.76 9.99 31.70
C LYS A 213 -9.74 10.35 32.77
N SER A 214 -9.00 9.37 33.29
CA SER A 214 -8.18 9.52 34.50
C SER A 214 -6.70 9.78 34.23
N GLY A 215 -6.20 9.54 33.01
CA GLY A 215 -4.78 9.69 32.68
C GLY A 215 -4.38 11.03 32.07
N ASP A 216 -3.06 11.27 32.04
CA ASP A 216 -2.43 12.36 31.29
C ASP A 216 -1.85 11.79 29.99
N TYR A 217 -2.56 11.98 28.89
CA TYR A 217 -2.17 11.51 27.58
C TYR A 217 -1.94 12.68 26.63
N PHE A 218 -1.05 12.52 25.66
CA PHE A 218 -0.89 13.52 24.60
C PHE A 218 -1.97 13.40 23.51
N GLY A 219 -2.63 12.24 23.42
CA GLY A 219 -3.61 11.88 22.40
C GLY A 219 -4.39 10.62 22.80
N ALA A 220 -5.51 10.37 22.12
CA ALA A 220 -6.37 9.22 22.38
C ALA A 220 -7.00 8.69 21.08
N LEU A 221 -7.04 7.36 20.94
CA LEU A 221 -7.75 6.65 19.89
C LEU A 221 -8.96 5.92 20.49
N PHE A 222 -10.14 6.13 19.90
CA PHE A 222 -11.35 5.39 20.25
C PHE A 222 -11.86 4.61 19.04
N GLN A 223 -12.35 3.40 19.28
CA GLN A 223 -13.04 2.62 18.25
C GLN A 223 -14.53 2.93 18.33
N TYR A 224 -15.17 3.38 17.24
CA TYR A 224 -16.60 3.71 17.31
C TYR A 224 -17.47 2.44 17.36
N VAL A 225 -17.25 1.55 16.39
CA VAL A 225 -17.80 0.18 16.39
C VAL A 225 -16.70 -0.75 16.88
N GLY A 226 -16.83 -1.22 18.12
CA GLY A 226 -15.82 -2.06 18.78
C GLY A 226 -15.56 -3.38 18.06
N VAL A 227 -14.50 -4.08 18.47
CA VAL A 227 -14.14 -5.41 17.94
C VAL A 227 -15.27 -6.44 18.05
N GLU A 228 -16.16 -6.28 19.04
CA GLU A 228 -17.35 -7.12 19.25
C GLU A 228 -18.61 -6.58 18.52
N GLY A 229 -18.47 -5.51 17.74
CA GLY A 229 -19.58 -4.87 17.03
C GLY A 229 -20.43 -3.93 17.89
N ASP A 230 -20.00 -3.61 19.11
CA ASP A 230 -20.72 -2.71 20.00
C ASP A 230 -20.57 -1.24 19.60
N VAL A 231 -21.66 -0.49 19.69
CA VAL A 231 -21.68 0.97 19.48
C VAL A 231 -21.86 1.64 20.83
N LYS A 232 -20.98 2.61 21.13
CA LYS A 232 -21.02 3.39 22.37
C LYS A 232 -21.12 4.87 22.06
N ASP A 233 -21.84 5.61 22.90
CA ASP A 233 -21.81 7.06 22.87
C ASP A 233 -20.48 7.54 23.44
N LEU A 234 -19.66 8.17 22.59
CA LEU A 234 -18.34 8.67 22.96
C LEU A 234 -18.36 10.13 23.43
N THR A 235 -19.54 10.79 23.44
CA THR A 235 -19.65 12.24 23.73
C THR A 235 -19.01 12.62 25.06
N ASP A 236 -19.34 11.89 26.13
CA ASP A 236 -18.87 12.20 27.48
C ASP A 236 -17.38 11.92 27.66
N VAL A 237 -16.88 10.79 27.15
CA VAL A 237 -15.45 10.45 27.25
C VAL A 237 -14.60 11.41 26.44
N ILE A 238 -15.03 11.77 25.23
CA ILE A 238 -14.34 12.77 24.40
C ILE A 238 -14.32 14.13 25.08
N ALA A 239 -15.45 14.57 25.66
CA ALA A 239 -15.53 15.83 26.37
C ALA A 239 -14.60 15.88 27.60
N ALA A 240 -14.50 14.77 28.35
CA ALA A 240 -13.60 14.66 29.50
C ALA A 240 -12.13 14.72 29.08
N VAL A 241 -11.76 13.94 28.07
CA VAL A 241 -10.40 13.84 27.53
C VAL A 241 -9.95 15.18 26.91
N LYS A 242 -10.84 15.93 26.24
CA LYS A 242 -10.50 17.27 25.72
C LYS A 242 -10.20 18.30 26.82
N LYS A 243 -10.78 18.16 28.02
CA LYS A 243 -10.54 19.09 29.14
C LYS A 243 -9.11 18.98 29.69
N THR A 244 -8.44 17.83 29.54
CA THR A 244 -7.10 17.56 30.09
C THR A 244 -5.94 17.98 29.16
N ARG A 245 -6.15 18.93 28.22
CA ARG A 245 -5.16 19.42 27.22
C ARG A 245 -4.78 18.39 26.15
N LEU A 246 -5.63 17.39 25.98
CA LEU A 246 -5.52 16.39 24.93
C LEU A 246 -6.03 16.97 23.62
N THR A 247 -5.23 16.85 22.56
CA THR A 247 -5.35 17.75 21.40
C THR A 247 -6.08 17.13 20.21
N SER A 248 -6.26 15.81 20.22
CA SER A 248 -6.86 15.06 19.11
C SER A 248 -7.49 13.77 19.62
N VAL A 249 -8.72 13.56 19.14
CA VAL A 249 -9.45 12.31 19.25
C VAL A 249 -9.57 11.78 17.84
N SER A 250 -9.11 10.55 17.63
CA SER A 250 -9.36 9.82 16.40
C SER A 250 -10.39 8.74 16.67
N SER A 251 -11.43 8.68 15.84
CA SER A 251 -12.37 7.58 15.82
C SER A 251 -12.17 6.79 14.54
N VAL A 252 -11.88 5.50 14.65
CA VAL A 252 -11.99 4.61 13.50
C VAL A 252 -13.48 4.31 13.33
N ILE A 253 -14.01 4.70 12.17
CA ILE A 253 -15.35 4.33 11.71
C ILE A 253 -15.11 3.27 10.64
N SER A 254 -15.31 2.00 10.99
CA SER A 254 -15.27 0.85 10.08
C SER A 254 -16.67 0.36 9.73
#